data_AF-A0A966XDF7-F1
#
_entry.id   AF-A0A966XDF7-F1
#
_cell.length_a   1.000
_cell.length_b   1.000
_cell.length_c   1.000
_cell.angle_alpha   90.00
_cell.angle_beta   90.00
_cell.angle_gamma   90.00
#
_symmetry.space_group_name_H-M   'P 1'
#
loop_
_entity.id
_entity.type
_entity.pdbx_description
1 polymer ?
#
loop_
_entity_poly.entity_id
_entity_poly.type
_entity_poly.pdbx_seq_one_letter_code
_entity_poly.pdbx_strand_id
1 'polypeptide(L)' 'AMREAGDLIAAHASGHFDWSRAVELAAIVAGTYPGRTSHDQVTLFESQGIAIEDVALATLLLDRAEASGIGDQLSLFNS' A
#
# COMPACT_ATOMS: atom_id res chain seq x y z
N ALA A 1 0.83 -9.49 4.86
CA ALA A 1 0.23 -9.34 6.21
C ALA A 1 0.38 -10.59 7.09
N MET A 2 -0.31 -11.71 6.84
CA MET A 2 -0.33 -12.88 7.76
C MET A 2 1.02 -13.56 8.05
N ARG A 3 2.08 -13.22 7.31
CA ARG A 3 3.43 -13.76 7.48
C ARG A 3 4.46 -12.73 7.95
N GLU A 4 4.11 -11.45 7.90
CA GLU A 4 5.07 -10.34 8.00
C GLU A 4 4.64 -9.29 9.03
N ALA A 5 3.34 -9.16 9.32
CA ALA A 5 2.83 -8.28 10.35
C ALA A 5 3.00 -8.91 11.73
N GLY A 6 4.23 -8.88 12.26
CA GLY A 6 4.63 -9.55 13.51
C GLY A 6 3.68 -9.27 14.68
N ASP A 7 3.29 -8.01 14.87
CA ASP A 7 2.38 -7.61 15.95
C ASP A 7 0.98 -8.24 15.82
N LEU A 8 0.43 -8.26 14.61
CA LEU A 8 -0.89 -8.87 14.34
C LEU A 8 -0.85 -10.39 14.39
N ILE A 9 0.27 -11.00 13.99
CA ILE A 9 0.51 -12.44 14.13
C ILE A 9 0.53 -12.82 15.61
N ALA A 10 1.24 -12.07 16.45
CA ALA A 10 1.28 -12.30 17.89
C ALA A 10 -0.09 -12.04 18.55
N ALA A 11 -0.80 -10.98 18.14
CA ALA A 11 -2.15 -10.70 18.63
C ALA A 11 -3.14 -11.80 18.24
N HIS A 12 -3.04 -12.37 17.03
CA HIS A 12 -3.87 -13.49 16.61
C HIS A 12 -3.57 -14.75 17.40
N ALA A 13 -2.29 -15.10 17.56
CA ALA A 13 -1.85 -16.27 18.31
C ALA A 13 -2.28 -16.22 19.79
N SER A 14 -2.39 -15.02 20.36
CA SER A 14 -2.88 -14.81 21.74
C SER A 14 -4.41 -14.65 21.85
N GLY A 15 -5.16 -14.77 20.75
CA GLY A 15 -6.61 -14.68 20.73
C GLY A 15 -7.18 -13.25 20.80
N HIS A 16 -6.33 -12.22 20.70
CA HIS A 16 -6.73 -10.81 20.75
C HIS A 16 -7.07 -10.21 19.38
N PHE A 17 -6.78 -10.93 18.29
CA PHE A 17 -7.06 -10.49 16.93
C PHE A 17 -7.61 -11.61 16.05
N ASP A 18 -8.60 -11.30 15.21
CA ASP A 18 -9.15 -12.19 14.19
C ASP A 18 -8.89 -11.59 12.81
N TRP A 19 -8.21 -12.36 11.95
CA TRP A 19 -7.92 -11.99 10.57
C TRP A 19 -9.18 -11.77 9.73
N SER A 20 -10.33 -12.34 10.10
CA SER A 20 -11.61 -12.08 9.42
C SER A 20 -12.05 -10.60 9.48
N ARG A 21 -11.48 -9.84 10.43
CA ARG A 21 -11.73 -8.40 10.61
C ARG A 21 -10.77 -7.52 9.81
N ALA A 22 -9.71 -8.10 9.24
CA ALA A 22 -8.80 -7.38 8.35
C ALA A 22 -9.45 -7.18 6.99
N VAL A 23 -9.30 -5.98 6.44
CA VAL A 23 -9.80 -5.63 5.11
C VAL A 23 -8.65 -5.05 4.32
N GLU A 24 -8.50 -5.51 3.08
CA GLU A 24 -7.50 -5.00 2.16
C GLU A 24 -7.78 -3.52 1.84
N LEU A 25 -6.72 -2.69 1.85
CA LEU A 25 -6.85 -1.26 1.53
C LEU A 25 -7.47 -1.05 0.13
N ALA A 26 -7.15 -1.93 -0.82
CA ALA A 26 -7.69 -1.88 -2.17
C ALA A 26 -9.23 -1.97 -2.22
N ALA A 27 -9.86 -2.73 -1.32
CA ALA A 27 -11.33 -2.82 -1.26
C ALA A 27 -11.96 -1.50 -0.78
N ILE A 28 -11.30 -0.79 0.14
CA ILE A 28 -11.73 0.53 0.60
C ILE A 28 -11.56 1.56 -0.51
N VAL A 29 -10.39 1.58 -1.16
CA VAL A 29 -10.10 2.51 -2.27
C VAL A 29 -11.03 2.29 -3.46
N ALA A 30 -11.34 1.04 -3.78
CA ALA A 30 -12.28 0.68 -4.85
C ALA A 30 -13.76 0.95 -4.49
N GLY A 31 -14.06 1.31 -3.24
CA GLY A 31 -15.43 1.52 -2.75
C GLY A 31 -16.25 0.23 -2.60
N THR A 32 -15.61 -0.94 -2.64
CA THR A 32 -16.29 -2.24 -2.47
C THR A 32 -16.42 -2.65 -1.00
N TYR A 33 -15.71 -1.95 -0.10
CA TYR A 33 -15.87 -2.06 1.35
C TYR A 33 -15.89 -0.66 1.98
N PRO A 34 -16.77 -0.37 2.96
CA PRO A 34 -16.80 0.94 3.58
C PRO A 34 -15.51 1.20 4.39
N GLY A 35 -15.00 2.42 4.32
CA GLY A 35 -13.98 2.88 5.26
C GLY A 35 -14.56 3.08 6.67
N ARG A 36 -13.99 4.03 7.41
CA ARG A 36 -14.55 4.46 8.70
C ARG A 36 -15.98 4.97 8.53
N THR A 37 -16.93 4.44 9.31
CA THR A 37 -18.35 4.81 9.25
C THR A 37 -18.84 5.64 10.43
N SER A 38 -18.05 5.74 11.50
CA SER A 38 -18.39 6.51 12.69
C SER A 38 -17.16 7.13 13.36
N HIS A 39 -17.38 8.20 14.12
CA HIS A 39 -16.34 8.93 14.85
C HIS A 39 -15.81 8.19 16.09
N ASP A 40 -16.60 7.27 16.65
CA ASP A 40 -16.26 6.47 17.84
C ASP A 40 -15.38 5.24 17.52
N GLN A 41 -15.32 4.83 16.25
CA GLN A 41 -14.52 3.70 15.83
C GLN A 41 -13.02 3.98 16.00
N VAL A 42 -12.25 2.97 16.38
CA VAL A 42 -10.79 3.01 16.28
C VAL A 42 -10.40 2.16 15.08
N THR A 43 -9.64 2.73 14.14
CA THR A 43 -9.17 2.03 12.93
C THR A 43 -7.66 1.92 12.99
N LEU A 44 -7.13 0.73 12.71
CA LEU A 44 -5.71 0.49 12.50
C LEU A 44 -5.48 0.26 11.01
N PHE A 45 -4.55 1.00 10.42
CA PHE A 45 -3.98 0.69 9.13
C PHE A 45 -2.60 0.10 9.36
N GLU A 46 -2.33 -1.04 8.74
CA GLU A 46 -1.05 -1.73 8.84
C GLU A 46 -0.57 -2.10 7.43
N SER A 47 0.68 -1.75 7.10
CA SER A 47 1.28 -1.98 5.79
C SER A 47 2.73 -2.40 5.91
N GLN A 48 3.14 -3.31 5.04
CA GLN A 48 4.52 -3.78 4.91
C GLN A 48 5.19 -3.22 3.63
N GLY A 49 4.48 -2.31 2.92
CA GLY A 49 4.83 -1.86 1.57
C GLY A 49 4.51 -2.92 0.52
N ILE A 50 4.04 -2.49 -0.65
CA ILE A 50 3.80 -3.38 -1.79
C ILE A 50 4.52 -2.82 -3.01
N ALA A 51 5.29 -3.65 -3.72
CA ALA A 51 6.08 -3.23 -4.88
C ALA A 51 5.28 -2.48 -5.97
N ILE A 52 3.97 -2.73 -6.07
CA ILE A 52 3.09 -2.02 -7.02
C ILE A 52 2.95 -0.53 -6.67
N GLU A 53 3.04 -0.17 -5.39
CA GLU A 53 2.99 1.21 -4.91
C GLU A 53 4.21 1.97 -5.43
N ASP A 54 5.40 1.35 -5.35
CA ASP A 54 6.65 1.92 -5.87
C ASP A 54 6.62 2.11 -7.38
N VAL A 55 6.14 1.10 -8.12
CA VAL A 55 6.04 1.19 -9.59
C VAL A 55 5.03 2.26 -9.99
N ALA A 56 3.87 2.33 -9.34
CA ALA A 56 2.87 3.36 -9.63
C ALA A 56 3.41 4.77 -9.37
N LEU A 57 4.15 4.96 -8.26
CA LEU A 57 4.81 6.21 -7.96
C LEU A 57 5.90 6.54 -8.99
N ALA A 58 6.74 5.58 -9.36
CA ALA A 58 7.81 5.76 -10.33
C ALA A 58 7.27 6.20 -11.70
N THR A 59 6.20 5.56 -12.19
CA THR A 59 5.53 5.97 -13.44
C THR A 59 5.05 7.41 -13.38
N LEU A 60 4.36 7.78 -12.29
CA LEU A 60 3.85 9.14 -12.11
C LEU A 60 4.97 10.19 -12.04
N LEU A 61 6.10 9.84 -11.41
CA LEU A 61 7.26 10.71 -11.34
C LEU A 61 7.95 10.85 -12.70
N LEU A 62 8.07 9.75 -13.46
CA LEU A 62 8.63 9.76 -14.80
C LEU A 62 7.83 10.66 -15.73
N ASP A 63 6.50 10.50 -15.78
CA ASP A 63 5.62 11.34 -16.60
C ASP A 63 5.80 12.84 -16.28
N ARG A 64 5.91 13.18 -14.99
CA ARG A 64 6.12 14.57 -14.55
C ARG A 64 7.51 15.10 -14.90
N ALA A 65 8.54 14.25 -14.79
CA ALA A 65 9.91 14.62 -15.11
C ALA A 65 10.03 14.92 -16.61
N GLU A 66 9.46 14.06 -17.47
CA GLU A 66 9.40 14.27 -18.92
C GLU A 66 8.67 15.56 -19.28
N ALA A 67 7.48 15.79 -18.70
CA ALA A 67 6.71 17.02 -18.94
C ALA A 67 7.43 18.31 -18.48
N SER A 68 8.36 18.19 -17.53
CA SER A 68 9.11 19.32 -16.96
C SER A 68 10.53 19.45 -17.53
N GLY A 69 10.95 18.57 -18.44
CA GLY A 69 12.31 18.54 -18.97
C GLY A 69 13.38 18.24 -17.89
N ILE A 70 13.04 17.42 -16.89
CA ILE A 70 13.93 17.04 -15.79
C ILE A 70 14.48 15.63 -16.02
N GLY A 71 15.79 15.47 -15.87
CA GLY A 71 16.49 14.17 -15.98
C GLY A 71 17.32 14.05 -17.26
N ASP A 72 18.14 12.99 -17.32
CA ASP A 72 19.01 12.68 -18.45
C ASP A 72 18.63 11.34 -19.07
N GLN A 73 18.51 11.29 -20.40
CA GLN A 73 18.29 10.03 -21.12
C GLN A 73 19.61 9.30 -21.29
N LEU A 74 19.69 8.09 -20.73
CA LEU A 74 20.86 7.23 -20.85
C LEU A 74 20.64 6.17 -21.94
N SER A 75 21.60 6.05 -22.86
CA SER A 75 21.60 4.95 -23.83
C SER A 75 21.93 3.63 -23.13
N LEU A 76 21.10 2.61 -23.36
CA LEU A 76 21.35 1.25 -22.85
C LEU A 76 22.38 0.50 -23.69
N PHE A 77 22.55 0.88 -24.95
CA PHE A 77 23.55 0.31 -25.86
C PHE A 77 24.28 1.46 -26.56
N ASN A 78 25.59 1.34 -26.70
CA ASN A 78 26.33 2.19 -27.64
C ASN A 78 25.91 1.78 -29.05
N SER A 79 25.43 2.73 -29.85
CA SER A 79 25.33 2.55 -31.30
C SER A 79 26.70 2.38 -31.94
#